data_AF-A0A2T5HST4-F1
#
_entry.id   AF-A0A2T5HST4-F1
#
_cell.length_a   1.000
_cell.length_b   1.000
_cell.length_c   1.000
_cell.angle_alpha   90.00
_cell.angle_beta   90.00
_cell.angle_gamma   90.00
#
_symmetry.space_group_name_H-M   'P 1'
#
loop_
_entity.id
_entity.type
_entity.pdbx_description
1 polymer ?
#
loop_
_entity_poly.entity_id
_entity_poly.type
_entity_poly.pdbx_seq_one_letter_code
_entity_poly.pdbx_strand_id
1 'polypeptide(L)'
;MEIDTIYSYPDLDVLNEIVSGPQIEVASPFYSSASLKLVTKGGVKRMALITRLPTQYIMPSAFIENDPKPLSALFSIMNDRLRVYALPSLHAKLYLQDSLAWVGSANMTLNGFSGKPEIIIRFKDREKYWRGIFSDYRNLANPVNKANLEKLQRWIDLGLTKVRSQENTAERPSGETAYAPLTFEDFVEWLAEPSQPHPSIRKHILDRVKGKNFMSGHVPPAFHGAMAFLRLKSEYRSRLVKTNDTSIPSDIISDFASFVEKHGDEYRGPQGGYWRSYLSTRLGGAQRSGGAGDTVAKKCLVLIPAYVNARRQPQFG
;
A
#
# COMPACT_ATOMS: atom_id res chain seq x y z
N MET A 1 1.03 10.60 38.01
CA MET A 1 1.78 9.78 37.03
C MET A 1 3.24 10.13 37.26
N GLU A 2 4.06 9.19 37.72
CA GLU A 2 5.44 9.49 38.09
C GLU A 2 6.34 9.29 36.89
N ILE A 3 7.02 10.36 36.49
CA ILE A 3 8.04 10.32 35.45
C ILE A 3 9.28 9.70 36.08
N ASP A 4 9.78 8.63 35.48
CA ASP A 4 10.99 7.98 35.94
C ASP A 4 12.24 8.54 35.25
N THR A 5 12.18 8.74 33.93
CA THR A 5 13.32 9.24 33.15
C THR A 5 12.84 9.99 31.91
N ILE A 6 13.57 11.04 31.52
CA ILE A 6 13.36 11.77 30.26
C ILE A 6 14.63 11.61 29.42
N TYR A 7 14.47 11.12 28.19
CA TYR A 7 15.53 10.99 27.20
C TYR A 7 15.33 12.07 26.13
N SER A 8 16.21 13.06 26.07
CA SER A 8 16.15 14.16 25.08
C SER A 8 16.87 13.83 23.75
N TYR A 9 17.56 12.69 23.73
CA TYR A 9 18.32 12.15 22.59
C TYR A 9 18.31 10.61 22.68
N PRO A 10 17.14 9.95 22.60
CA PRO A 10 17.05 8.51 22.72
C PRO A 10 17.95 7.84 21.67
N ASP A 11 18.67 6.83 22.11
CA ASP A 11 19.63 6.08 21.32
C ASP A 11 19.26 4.60 21.27
N LEU A 12 20.19 3.79 20.75
CA LEU A 12 19.96 2.36 20.57
C LEU A 12 19.80 1.63 21.90
N ASP A 13 20.39 2.12 22.99
CA ASP A 13 20.27 1.49 24.31
C ASP A 13 18.86 1.65 24.85
N VAL A 14 18.23 2.82 24.64
CA VAL A 14 16.81 3.02 24.96
C VAL A 14 15.91 2.08 24.13
N LEU A 15 16.20 1.90 22.84
CA LEU A 15 15.44 0.97 22.01
C LEU A 15 15.61 -0.48 22.48
N ASN A 16 16.84 -0.88 22.80
CA ASN A 16 17.15 -2.21 23.34
C ASN A 16 16.41 -2.46 24.65
N GLU A 17 16.36 -1.46 25.54
CA GLU A 17 15.58 -1.52 26.77
C GLU A 17 14.09 -1.76 26.46
N ILE A 18 13.51 -0.98 25.55
CA ILE A 18 12.10 -1.12 25.11
C ILE A 18 11.80 -2.51 24.54
N VAL A 19 12.75 -3.16 23.86
CA VAL A 19 12.55 -4.49 23.26
C VAL A 19 13.20 -5.63 24.05
N SER A 20 13.55 -5.41 25.33
CA SER A 20 14.12 -6.45 26.19
C SER A 20 13.08 -7.29 26.96
N GLY A 21 11.85 -6.79 27.10
CA GLY A 21 10.79 -7.47 27.84
C GLY A 21 10.24 -8.72 27.14
N PRO A 22 9.73 -9.71 27.90
CA PRO A 22 9.14 -10.93 27.32
C PRO A 22 7.87 -10.63 26.51
N GLN A 23 7.16 -9.56 26.84
CA GLN A 23 5.98 -9.09 26.12
C GLN A 23 6.09 -7.58 25.89
N ILE A 24 5.81 -7.15 24.66
CA ILE A 24 5.77 -5.73 24.32
C ILE A 24 4.47 -5.37 23.58
N GLU A 25 3.94 -4.19 23.86
CA GLU A 25 2.88 -3.57 23.07
C GLU A 25 3.39 -2.24 22.52
N VAL A 26 3.28 -2.04 21.21
CA VAL A 26 3.85 -0.89 20.51
C VAL A 26 2.77 -0.24 19.67
N ALA A 27 2.52 1.05 19.87
CA ALA A 27 1.84 1.88 18.90
C ALA A 27 2.87 2.85 18.34
N SER A 28 3.27 2.68 17.08
CA SER A 28 4.23 3.55 16.41
C SER A 28 3.83 3.74 14.95
N PRO A 29 3.73 4.98 14.42
CA PRO A 29 3.32 5.22 13.04
C PRO A 29 4.27 4.57 12.04
N PHE A 30 5.56 4.55 12.35
CA PHE A 30 6.60 4.02 11.48
C PHE A 30 7.43 2.95 12.17
N TYR A 31 7.92 1.99 11.39
CA TYR A 31 8.92 1.02 11.81
C TYR A 31 10.04 0.86 10.76
N SER A 32 11.21 0.39 11.18
CA SER A 32 12.29 0.00 10.25
C SER A 32 12.61 -1.48 10.32
N SER A 33 13.14 -2.05 9.24
CA SER A 33 13.60 -3.45 9.22
C SER A 33 14.59 -3.75 10.35
N ALA A 34 15.51 -2.82 10.62
CA ALA A 34 16.49 -2.98 11.69
C ALA A 34 15.85 -2.98 13.08
N SER A 35 14.89 -2.09 13.35
CA SER A 35 14.18 -2.06 14.65
C SER A 35 13.41 -3.38 14.93
N LEU A 36 12.76 -3.95 13.91
CA LEU A 36 12.03 -5.20 14.06
C LEU A 36 12.96 -6.41 14.24
N LYS A 37 14.18 -6.36 13.68
CA LYS A 37 15.21 -7.37 13.96
C LYS A 37 15.65 -7.33 15.43
N LEU A 38 15.65 -6.16 16.08
CA LEU A 38 15.98 -6.07 17.51
C LEU A 38 14.92 -6.76 18.37
N VAL A 39 13.64 -6.69 18.02
CA VAL A 39 12.57 -7.45 18.70
C VAL A 39 12.89 -8.94 18.76
N THR A 40 13.34 -9.53 17.64
CA THR A 40 13.69 -10.95 17.61
C THR A 40 14.96 -11.29 18.38
N LYS A 41 15.90 -10.34 18.51
CA LYS A 41 17.16 -10.54 19.24
C LYS A 41 17.01 -10.28 20.74
N GLY A 42 16.12 -9.38 21.13
CA GLY A 42 15.91 -8.93 22.51
C GLY A 42 15.13 -9.91 23.39
N GLY A 43 14.79 -11.10 22.88
CA GLY A 43 14.08 -12.11 23.67
C GLY A 43 12.57 -11.90 23.80
N VAL A 44 11.99 -10.97 23.01
CA VAL A 44 10.54 -10.72 22.97
C VAL A 44 9.81 -12.00 22.57
N LYS A 45 9.00 -12.52 23.50
CA LYS A 45 8.22 -13.74 23.27
C LYS A 45 6.90 -13.42 22.58
N ARG A 46 6.28 -12.28 22.88
CA ARG A 46 4.99 -11.82 22.31
C ARG A 46 5.01 -10.33 22.02
N MET A 47 4.39 -9.94 20.90
CA MET A 47 4.30 -8.55 20.48
C MET A 47 2.90 -8.21 19.97
N ALA A 48 2.36 -7.07 20.40
CA ALA A 48 1.26 -6.40 19.71
C ALA A 48 1.76 -5.09 19.09
N LEU A 49 1.53 -4.88 17.79
CA LEU A 49 1.96 -3.70 17.05
C LEU A 49 0.77 -3.01 16.40
N ILE A 50 0.55 -1.74 16.72
CA ILE A 50 -0.35 -0.84 16.00
C ILE A 50 0.52 0.11 15.19
N THR A 51 0.32 0.15 13.88
CA THR A 51 1.14 0.97 12.99
C THR A 51 0.34 1.51 11.80
N ARG A 52 0.91 2.46 11.06
CA ARG A 52 0.25 3.02 9.87
C ARG A 52 0.41 2.09 8.69
N LEU A 53 -0.64 1.32 8.44
CA LEU A 53 -0.83 0.53 7.23
C LEU A 53 -2.19 0.89 6.62
N PRO A 54 -2.36 0.75 5.30
CA PRO A 54 -3.68 0.90 4.70
C PRO A 54 -4.64 -0.17 5.24
N THR A 55 -5.93 0.17 5.34
CA THR A 55 -6.97 -0.80 5.71
C THR A 55 -7.55 -1.52 4.49
N GLN A 56 -7.25 -1.02 3.28
CA GLN A 56 -7.63 -1.64 2.00
C GLN A 56 -6.41 -2.29 1.36
N TYR A 57 -6.37 -3.62 1.38
CA TYR A 57 -5.25 -4.43 0.87
C TYR A 57 -5.43 -4.89 -0.57
N ILE A 58 -6.64 -4.77 -1.10
CA ILE A 58 -7.01 -5.18 -2.46
C ILE A 58 -6.79 -4.04 -3.45
N MET A 59 -6.79 -2.80 -2.97
CA MET A 59 -6.54 -1.61 -3.76
C MET A 59 -5.96 -0.55 -2.82
N PRO A 60 -4.70 -0.74 -2.36
CA PRO A 60 -4.07 0.24 -1.48
C PRO A 60 -3.87 1.58 -2.19
N SER A 61 -3.65 2.63 -1.41
CA SER A 61 -3.29 3.94 -1.94
C SER A 61 -2.01 3.88 -2.79
N ALA A 62 -1.87 4.89 -3.64
CA ALA A 62 -0.66 5.19 -4.43
C ALA A 62 0.65 5.06 -3.65
N PHE A 63 0.61 5.50 -2.40
CA PHE A 63 1.72 5.46 -1.48
C PHE A 63 1.28 4.75 -0.20
N ILE A 64 2.16 3.95 0.36
CA ILE A 64 2.04 3.46 1.72
C ILE A 64 3.21 3.97 2.54
N GLU A 65 2.96 4.19 3.83
CA GLU A 65 3.94 4.81 4.72
C GLU A 65 4.98 3.82 5.26
N ASN A 66 4.65 2.53 5.28
CA ASN A 66 5.52 1.48 5.78
C ASN A 66 5.69 0.36 4.76
N ASP A 67 6.92 -0.13 4.60
CA ASP A 67 7.22 -1.33 3.81
C ASP A 67 6.67 -2.58 4.52
N PRO A 68 5.77 -3.37 3.92
CA PRO A 68 5.24 -4.58 4.54
C PRO A 68 6.28 -5.70 4.66
N LYS A 69 7.38 -5.68 3.89
CA LYS A 69 8.37 -6.78 3.83
C LYS A 69 8.96 -7.14 5.20
N PRO A 70 9.43 -6.18 6.02
CA PRO A 70 9.99 -6.51 7.33
C PRO A 70 8.95 -7.07 8.31
N LEU A 71 7.70 -6.61 8.25
CA LEU A 71 6.62 -7.19 9.07
C LEU A 71 6.26 -8.61 8.63
N SER A 72 6.24 -8.89 7.33
CA SER A 72 6.03 -10.24 6.81
C SER A 72 7.12 -11.22 7.28
N ALA A 73 8.36 -10.75 7.34
CA ALA A 73 9.47 -11.51 7.91
C ALA A 73 9.27 -11.77 9.41
N LEU A 74 8.87 -10.74 10.18
CA LEU A 74 8.59 -10.88 11.60
C LEU A 74 7.42 -11.84 11.89
N PHE A 75 6.34 -11.80 11.09
CA PHE A 75 5.26 -12.78 11.15
C PHE A 75 5.74 -14.21 10.99
N SER A 76 6.71 -14.44 10.10
CA SER A 76 7.25 -15.78 9.85
C SER A 76 8.11 -16.29 11.01
N ILE A 77 8.67 -15.40 11.84
CA ILE A 77 9.47 -15.74 13.02
C ILE A 77 8.60 -15.91 14.27
N MET A 78 7.66 -14.98 14.48
CA MET A 78 6.85 -14.93 15.71
C MET A 78 5.54 -15.72 15.61
N ASN A 79 5.02 -15.92 14.39
CA ASN A 79 3.76 -16.59 14.12
C ASN A 79 2.58 -15.99 14.94
N ASP A 80 1.85 -16.83 15.69
CA ASP A 80 0.72 -16.48 16.55
C ASP A 80 1.08 -15.56 17.72
N ARG A 81 2.38 -15.40 17.99
CA ARG A 81 2.91 -14.52 19.04
C ARG A 81 3.02 -13.06 18.59
N LEU A 82 2.81 -12.77 17.30
CA LEU A 82 2.75 -11.41 16.77
C LEU A 82 1.30 -11.07 16.41
N ARG A 83 0.80 -9.95 16.94
CA ARG A 83 -0.47 -9.34 16.54
C ARG A 83 -0.21 -7.97 15.93
N VAL A 84 -0.61 -7.76 14.68
CA VAL A 84 -0.45 -6.46 13.99
C VAL A 84 -1.81 -5.84 13.74
N TYR A 85 -1.91 -4.54 13.91
CA TYR A 85 -3.09 -3.73 13.65
C TYR A 85 -2.74 -2.52 12.79
N ALA A 86 -3.58 -2.25 11.79
CA ALA A 86 -3.49 -1.11 10.89
C ALA A 86 -4.37 0.04 11.38
N LEU A 87 -3.75 1.19 11.65
CA LEU A 87 -4.44 2.43 11.96
C LEU A 87 -3.84 3.57 11.13
N PRO A 88 -4.41 3.90 9.96
CA PRO A 88 -3.83 4.90 9.04
C PRO A 88 -3.56 6.27 9.66
N SER A 89 -4.38 6.68 10.63
CA SER A 89 -4.26 7.98 11.32
C SER A 89 -3.34 7.96 12.53
N LEU A 90 -2.73 6.83 12.90
CA LEU A 90 -1.95 6.69 14.13
C LEU A 90 -0.79 7.70 14.15
N HIS A 91 -0.72 8.60 15.14
CA HIS A 91 0.44 9.48 15.31
C HIS A 91 1.20 9.22 16.63
N ALA A 92 0.57 8.51 17.57
CA ALA A 92 1.14 8.21 18.87
C ALA A 92 2.33 7.25 18.78
N LYS A 93 3.32 7.49 19.65
CA LYS A 93 4.48 6.61 19.85
C LYS A 93 4.48 6.20 21.31
N LEU A 94 4.02 4.98 21.52
CA LEU A 94 3.76 4.37 22.82
C LEU A 94 4.39 3.00 22.81
N TYR A 95 5.22 2.71 23.80
CA TYR A 95 5.86 1.43 23.98
C TYR A 95 5.56 0.95 25.40
N LEU A 96 5.04 -0.26 25.55
CA LEU A 96 4.65 -0.83 26.83
C LEU A 96 5.33 -2.17 27.06
N GLN A 97 5.82 -2.33 28.28
CA GLN A 97 6.20 -3.59 28.90
C GLN A 97 5.34 -3.81 30.15
N ASP A 98 5.62 -4.85 30.93
CA ASP A 98 4.84 -5.23 32.11
C ASP A 98 4.72 -4.08 33.13
N SER A 99 5.83 -3.46 33.55
CA SER A 99 5.82 -2.38 34.55
C SER A 99 6.28 -1.01 34.02
N LEU A 100 6.66 -0.95 32.74
CA LEU A 100 7.27 0.24 32.13
C LEU A 100 6.48 0.71 30.91
N ALA A 101 6.44 2.03 30.73
CA ALA A 101 5.88 2.66 29.54
C ALA A 101 6.81 3.77 29.05
N TRP A 102 6.96 3.87 27.73
CA TRP A 102 7.69 4.95 27.06
C TRP A 102 6.74 5.67 26.11
N VAL A 103 6.74 6.99 26.18
CA VAL A 103 5.91 7.86 25.32
C VAL A 103 6.75 8.99 24.79
N GLY A 104 6.61 9.33 23.51
CA GLY A 104 7.49 10.35 22.94
C GLY A 104 7.25 10.70 21.48
N SER A 105 8.28 11.30 20.87
CA SER A 105 8.35 11.68 19.46
C SER A 105 9.16 10.70 18.59
N ALA A 106 9.95 9.82 19.21
CA ALA A 106 10.70 8.77 18.51
C ALA A 106 9.80 7.68 17.94
N ASN A 107 9.89 7.45 16.63
CA ASN A 107 9.29 6.27 15.98
C ASN A 107 10.13 5.02 16.25
N MET A 108 9.54 3.83 16.07
CA MET A 108 10.22 2.54 16.13
C MET A 108 11.16 2.32 14.91
N THR A 109 12.10 3.23 14.67
CA THR A 109 13.08 3.16 13.59
C THR A 109 14.46 3.42 14.18
N LEU A 110 15.54 3.00 13.50
CA LEU A 110 16.88 3.35 13.98
C LEU A 110 17.10 4.86 14.07
N ASN A 111 16.50 5.64 13.16
CA ASN A 111 16.62 7.10 13.20
C ASN A 111 15.88 7.71 14.39
N GLY A 112 14.75 7.13 14.82
CA GLY A 112 14.06 7.57 16.05
C GLY A 112 14.87 7.32 17.32
N PHE A 113 15.88 6.45 17.24
CA PHE A 113 16.75 6.02 18.34
C PHE A 113 18.24 6.16 17.96
N SER A 114 18.60 7.22 17.23
CA SER A 114 19.97 7.45 16.76
C SER A 114 20.72 8.52 17.58
N GLY A 115 20.19 8.95 18.72
CA GLY A 115 20.72 10.09 19.48
C GLY A 115 20.44 11.45 18.85
N LYS A 116 19.52 11.54 17.87
CA LYS A 116 19.05 12.80 17.29
C LYS A 116 18.01 13.46 18.22
N PRO A 117 17.72 14.77 18.04
CA PRO A 117 16.71 15.46 18.83
C PRO A 117 15.33 14.79 18.72
N GLU A 118 14.97 14.03 19.75
CA GLU A 118 13.71 13.32 19.94
C GLU A 118 13.47 13.26 21.46
N ILE A 119 12.23 13.27 21.92
CA ILE A 119 11.93 13.17 23.36
C ILE A 119 11.19 11.88 23.62
N ILE A 120 11.69 11.08 24.58
CA ILE A 120 10.97 9.95 25.16
C ILE A 120 10.91 10.11 26.67
N ILE A 121 9.74 9.89 27.25
CA ILE A 121 9.50 9.89 28.68
C ILE A 121 9.18 8.47 29.12
N ARG A 122 9.94 7.93 30.08
CA ARG A 122 9.70 6.64 30.73
C ARG A 122 8.90 6.84 32.01
N PHE A 123 7.92 5.98 32.23
CA PHE A 123 7.06 5.95 33.39
C PHE A 123 7.13 4.58 34.07
N LYS A 124 7.11 4.56 35.41
CA LYS A 124 6.96 3.37 36.26
C LYS A 124 5.53 3.23 36.78
N ASP A 125 5.09 2.01 37.07
CA ASP A 125 3.90 1.67 37.87
C ASP A 125 2.58 2.34 37.41
N ARG A 126 2.43 2.53 36.09
CA ARG A 126 1.24 3.14 35.46
C ARG A 126 0.71 2.34 34.28
N GLU A 127 1.01 1.05 34.27
CA GLU A 127 0.62 0.07 33.25
C GLU A 127 -0.87 0.16 32.90
N LYS A 128 -1.76 0.17 33.91
CA LYS A 128 -3.22 0.16 33.68
C LYS A 128 -3.72 1.35 32.85
N TYR A 129 -3.18 2.55 33.07
CA TYR A 129 -3.58 3.74 32.30
C TYR A 129 -3.08 3.64 30.85
N TRP A 130 -1.79 3.35 30.67
CA TRP A 130 -1.20 3.28 29.34
C TRP A 130 -1.73 2.11 28.51
N ARG A 131 -2.00 0.95 29.12
CA ARG A 131 -2.71 -0.16 28.47
C ARG A 131 -4.16 0.19 28.11
N GLY A 132 -4.80 1.07 28.88
CA GLY A 132 -6.10 1.67 28.51
C GLY A 132 -5.99 2.42 27.18
N ILE A 133 -5.05 3.36 27.07
CA ILE A 133 -4.78 4.10 25.83
C ILE A 133 -4.43 3.17 24.67
N PHE A 134 -3.57 2.17 24.90
CA PHE A 134 -3.23 1.19 23.86
C PHE A 134 -4.46 0.41 23.40
N SER A 135 -5.33 0.03 24.34
CA SER A 135 -6.59 -0.67 24.04
C SER A 135 -7.53 0.22 23.21
N ASP A 136 -7.60 1.51 23.50
CA ASP A 136 -8.40 2.47 22.71
C ASP A 136 -7.91 2.53 21.26
N TYR A 137 -6.59 2.66 21.04
CA TYR A 137 -6.02 2.58 19.68
C TYR A 137 -6.31 1.25 19.01
N ARG A 138 -6.19 0.14 19.74
CA ARG A 138 -6.44 -1.20 19.20
C ARG A 138 -7.88 -1.36 18.75
N ASN A 139 -8.84 -0.83 19.52
CA ASN A 139 -10.26 -0.90 19.20
C ASN A 139 -10.62 -0.10 17.94
N LEU A 140 -9.84 0.95 17.62
CA LEU A 140 -9.99 1.73 16.39
C LEU A 140 -9.24 1.14 15.19
N ALA A 141 -8.31 0.22 15.43
CA ALA A 141 -7.43 -0.33 14.41
C ALA A 141 -8.01 -1.61 13.78
N ASN A 142 -7.57 -1.91 12.56
CA ASN A 142 -7.98 -3.11 11.83
C ASN A 142 -6.93 -4.22 11.99
N PRO A 143 -7.30 -5.45 12.40
CA PRO A 143 -6.36 -6.56 12.47
C PRO A 143 -5.70 -6.83 11.11
N VAL A 144 -4.39 -7.07 11.13
CA VAL A 144 -3.58 -7.38 9.94
C VAL A 144 -3.04 -8.80 10.08
N ASN A 145 -3.27 -9.62 9.07
CA ASN A 145 -2.67 -10.95 8.98
C ASN A 145 -1.58 -11.01 7.89
N LYS A 146 -0.86 -12.13 7.82
CA LYS A 146 0.20 -12.35 6.83
C LYS A 146 -0.28 -12.20 5.38
N ALA A 147 -1.49 -12.69 5.06
CA ALA A 147 -2.05 -12.57 3.73
C ALA A 147 -2.34 -11.10 3.33
N ASN A 148 -2.69 -10.23 4.29
CA ASN A 148 -2.82 -8.79 4.04
C ASN A 148 -1.49 -8.16 3.62
N LEU A 149 -0.40 -8.49 4.32
CA LEU A 149 0.93 -7.97 4.02
C LEU A 149 1.47 -8.51 2.69
N GLU A 150 1.24 -9.79 2.39
CA GLU A 150 1.60 -10.41 1.11
C GLU A 150 0.89 -9.72 -0.07
N LYS A 151 -0.39 -9.37 0.09
CA LYS A 151 -1.11 -8.57 -0.91
C LYS A 151 -0.44 -7.22 -1.12
N LEU A 152 -0.14 -6.46 -0.06
CA LEU A 152 0.56 -5.17 -0.20
C LEU A 152 1.91 -5.32 -0.88
N GLN A 153 2.67 -6.35 -0.52
CA GLN A 153 3.96 -6.61 -1.15
C GLN A 153 3.80 -6.81 -2.66
N ARG A 154 2.79 -7.57 -3.11
CA ARG A 154 2.50 -7.72 -4.55
C ARG A 154 2.17 -6.38 -5.21
N TRP A 155 1.41 -5.50 -4.58
CA TRP A 155 1.12 -4.17 -5.11
C TRP A 155 2.39 -3.33 -5.31
N ILE A 156 3.34 -3.44 -4.38
CA ILE A 156 4.65 -2.77 -4.45
C ILE A 156 5.53 -3.40 -5.52
N ASP A 157 5.62 -4.74 -5.57
CA ASP A 157 6.45 -5.48 -6.52
C ASP A 157 5.98 -5.25 -7.95
N LEU A 158 4.65 -5.14 -8.14
CA LEU A 158 4.10 -4.73 -9.42
C LEU A 158 4.43 -3.26 -9.70
N GLY A 159 4.57 -2.41 -8.69
CA GLY A 159 4.78 -0.96 -8.80
C GLY A 159 3.47 -0.16 -8.89
N LEU A 160 2.35 -0.76 -8.49
CA LEU A 160 1.03 -0.12 -8.44
C LEU A 160 0.91 0.80 -7.21
N THR A 161 1.75 0.54 -6.20
CA THR A 161 1.94 1.35 -5.00
C THR A 161 3.43 1.53 -4.78
N LYS A 162 3.83 2.65 -4.18
CA LYS A 162 5.21 2.87 -3.69
C LYS A 162 5.23 2.95 -2.17
N VAL A 163 6.29 2.44 -1.56
CA VAL A 163 6.60 2.80 -0.17
C VAL A 163 7.13 4.24 -0.21
N ARG A 164 6.53 5.12 0.60
CA ARG A 164 7.02 6.48 0.77
C ARG A 164 8.37 6.37 1.48
N SER A 165 9.47 6.43 0.75
CA SER A 165 10.79 6.43 1.37
C SER A 165 10.87 7.62 2.34
N GLN A 166 11.16 7.34 3.62
CA GLN A 166 11.43 8.39 4.60
C GLN A 166 12.69 9.20 4.24
N GLU A 167 13.43 8.80 3.21
CA GLU A 167 14.66 9.44 2.74
C GLU A 167 14.44 10.84 2.11
N ASN A 168 13.21 11.27 1.79
CA ASN A 168 12.98 12.54 1.08
C ASN A 168 12.88 13.81 1.95
N THR A 169 13.28 13.78 3.22
CA THR A 169 13.53 15.03 3.98
C THR A 169 15.02 15.39 4.08
N ALA A 170 15.92 14.56 3.56
CA ALA A 170 17.30 14.95 3.31
C ALA A 170 17.49 15.02 1.78
N GLU A 171 17.82 16.22 1.31
CA GLU A 171 18.22 16.59 -0.06
C GLU A 171 18.44 15.42 -1.03
N ARG A 172 17.49 15.19 -1.93
CA ARG A 172 17.69 14.28 -3.06
C ARG A 172 18.83 14.81 -3.93
N PRO A 173 19.82 13.99 -4.31
CA PRO A 173 20.76 14.36 -5.37
C PRO A 173 19.95 14.65 -6.64
N SER A 174 20.19 15.83 -7.22
CA SER A 174 19.42 16.49 -8.27
C SER A 174 19.47 15.81 -9.65
N GLY A 175 19.62 14.48 -9.72
CA GLY A 175 19.90 13.76 -10.97
C GLY A 175 18.92 12.65 -11.34
N GLU A 176 18.18 12.06 -10.39
CA GLU A 176 17.22 11.00 -10.70
C GLU A 176 15.80 11.55 -10.72
N THR A 177 15.22 11.62 -11.93
CA THR A 177 13.79 11.88 -12.14
C THR A 177 12.98 10.71 -11.60
N ALA A 178 12.71 10.73 -10.30
CA ALA A 178 11.86 9.76 -9.66
C ALA A 178 10.45 9.85 -10.28
N TYR A 179 10.14 8.94 -11.20
CA TYR A 179 8.82 8.85 -11.83
C TYR A 179 7.72 8.85 -10.76
N ALA A 180 6.68 9.67 -10.94
CA ALA A 180 5.49 9.61 -10.10
C ALA A 180 4.91 8.17 -10.12
N PRO A 181 4.39 7.64 -8.99
CA PRO A 181 3.68 6.37 -9.03
C PRO A 181 2.48 6.47 -9.98
N LEU A 182 2.17 5.35 -10.63
CA LEU A 182 1.06 5.24 -11.56
C LEU A 182 -0.18 4.78 -10.80
N THR A 183 -1.04 5.73 -10.42
CA THR A 183 -2.18 5.51 -9.52
C THR A 183 -3.49 5.63 -10.30
N PHE A 184 -4.59 5.15 -9.71
CA PHE A 184 -5.89 5.30 -10.35
C PHE A 184 -6.32 6.77 -10.41
N GLU A 185 -6.08 7.54 -9.35
CA GLU A 185 -6.37 8.97 -9.26
C GLU A 185 -5.59 9.76 -10.31
N ASP A 186 -4.27 9.51 -10.41
CA ASP A 186 -3.41 10.11 -11.42
C ASP A 186 -3.87 9.75 -12.85
N PHE A 187 -4.31 8.51 -13.05
CA PHE A 187 -4.92 8.10 -14.31
C PHE A 187 -6.21 8.87 -14.60
N VAL A 188 -7.07 9.10 -13.60
CA VAL A 188 -8.31 9.88 -13.75
C VAL A 188 -8.04 11.34 -14.10
N GLU A 189 -7.01 11.94 -13.49
CA GLU A 189 -6.55 13.29 -13.85
C GLU A 189 -6.05 13.31 -15.30
N TRP A 190 -5.20 12.35 -15.69
CA TRP A 190 -4.71 12.21 -17.06
C TRP A 190 -5.84 12.02 -18.09
N LEU A 191 -6.90 11.28 -17.72
CA LEU A 191 -8.10 11.13 -18.57
C LEU A 191 -8.81 12.45 -18.84
N ALA A 192 -8.68 13.45 -17.96
CA ALA A 192 -9.31 14.76 -18.10
C ALA A 192 -8.50 15.76 -18.93
N GLU A 193 -7.21 15.53 -19.17
CA GLU A 193 -6.32 16.46 -19.87
C GLU A 193 -6.61 16.50 -21.40
N PRO A 194 -7.07 17.60 -22.01
CA PRO A 194 -7.49 17.61 -23.42
C PRO A 194 -6.41 17.20 -24.43
N SER A 195 -5.14 17.46 -24.13
CA SER A 195 -3.98 17.19 -25.00
C SER A 195 -3.60 15.72 -25.13
N GLN A 196 -4.11 14.84 -24.28
CA GLN A 196 -3.71 13.42 -24.26
C GLN A 196 -4.38 12.62 -25.39
N PRO A 197 -3.73 11.55 -25.89
CA PRO A 197 -4.20 10.76 -27.03
C PRO A 197 -5.53 10.03 -26.74
N HIS A 198 -6.17 9.52 -27.79
CA HIS A 198 -7.46 8.80 -27.71
C HIS A 198 -8.60 9.57 -27.02
N PRO A 199 -8.93 10.81 -27.45
CA PRO A 199 -9.89 11.67 -26.75
C PRO A 199 -11.28 11.02 -26.58
N SER A 200 -11.74 10.24 -27.56
CA SER A 200 -13.02 9.52 -27.50
C SER A 200 -13.02 8.40 -26.44
N ILE A 201 -11.96 7.61 -26.37
CA ILE A 201 -11.80 6.51 -25.40
C ILE A 201 -11.64 7.09 -23.99
N ARG A 202 -10.80 8.13 -23.84
CA ARG A 202 -10.58 8.80 -22.56
C ARG A 202 -11.87 9.41 -22.02
N LYS A 203 -12.59 10.17 -22.84
CA LYS A 203 -13.89 10.75 -22.48
C LYS A 203 -14.86 9.67 -22.00
N HIS A 204 -14.93 8.54 -22.72
CA HIS A 204 -15.79 7.43 -22.32
C HIS A 204 -15.44 6.88 -20.94
N ILE A 205 -14.16 6.65 -20.63
CA ILE A 205 -13.74 6.15 -19.32
C ILE A 205 -13.96 7.21 -18.24
N LEU A 206 -13.61 8.47 -18.50
CA LEU A 206 -13.81 9.57 -17.57
C LEU A 206 -15.29 9.76 -17.21
N ASP A 207 -16.19 9.70 -18.19
CA ASP A 207 -17.63 9.79 -17.95
C ASP A 207 -18.10 8.66 -17.02
N ARG A 208 -17.59 7.43 -17.19
CA ARG A 208 -17.90 6.29 -16.31
C ARG A 208 -17.37 6.50 -14.90
N VAL A 209 -16.14 6.99 -14.74
CA VAL A 209 -15.57 7.32 -13.42
C VAL A 209 -16.43 8.37 -12.70
N LYS A 210 -16.91 9.39 -13.42
CA LYS A 210 -17.81 10.42 -12.91
C LYS A 210 -19.25 9.95 -12.68
N GLY A 211 -19.51 8.64 -12.75
CA GLY A 211 -20.82 8.05 -12.48
C GLY A 211 -21.84 8.21 -13.61
N LYS A 212 -21.45 8.74 -14.78
CA LYS A 212 -22.36 8.79 -15.93
C LYS A 212 -22.47 7.40 -16.53
N ASN A 213 -23.71 6.94 -16.74
CA ASN A 213 -24.11 5.70 -17.42
C ASN A 213 -24.06 4.40 -16.60
N PHE A 214 -23.97 4.44 -15.26
CA PHE A 214 -23.74 3.26 -14.42
C PHE A 214 -22.39 2.57 -14.78
N MET A 215 -21.81 1.71 -13.92
CA MET A 215 -20.46 1.10 -14.09
C MET A 215 -19.21 1.90 -13.67
N SER A 216 -19.34 2.95 -12.86
CA SER A 216 -18.16 3.58 -12.23
C SER A 216 -17.28 2.56 -11.49
N GLY A 217 -17.89 1.56 -10.86
CA GLY A 217 -17.20 0.48 -10.16
C GLY A 217 -16.40 -0.50 -11.04
N HIS A 218 -16.52 -0.43 -12.37
CA HIS A 218 -15.77 -1.31 -13.28
C HIS A 218 -14.41 -0.73 -13.66
N VAL A 219 -14.25 0.60 -13.59
CA VAL A 219 -13.03 1.26 -14.06
C VAL A 219 -11.83 1.00 -13.15
N PRO A 220 -11.92 1.12 -11.81
CA PRO A 220 -10.77 0.82 -10.95
C PRO A 220 -10.21 -0.61 -11.14
N PRO A 221 -11.03 -1.69 -11.07
CA PRO A 221 -10.48 -3.03 -11.28
C PRO A 221 -9.96 -3.24 -12.70
N ALA A 222 -10.57 -2.63 -13.72
CA ALA A 222 -10.06 -2.67 -15.09
C ALA A 222 -8.70 -1.96 -15.25
N PHE A 223 -8.53 -0.79 -14.63
CA PHE A 223 -7.27 -0.06 -14.62
C PHE A 223 -6.16 -0.90 -13.97
N HIS A 224 -6.39 -1.38 -12.75
CA HIS A 224 -5.38 -2.14 -12.03
C HIS A 224 -5.05 -3.46 -12.71
N GLY A 225 -6.07 -4.18 -13.16
CA GLY A 225 -5.91 -5.45 -13.85
C GLY A 225 -5.16 -5.31 -15.18
N ALA A 226 -5.52 -4.34 -16.01
CA ALA A 226 -4.80 -4.08 -17.26
C ALA A 226 -3.38 -3.55 -17.03
N MET A 227 -3.14 -2.77 -15.97
CA MET A 227 -1.80 -2.30 -15.63
C MET A 227 -0.89 -3.46 -15.19
N ALA A 228 -1.41 -4.39 -14.38
CA ALA A 228 -0.71 -5.60 -13.99
C ALA A 228 -0.42 -6.52 -15.19
N PHE A 229 -1.40 -6.74 -16.06
CA PHE A 229 -1.23 -7.49 -17.30
C PHE A 229 -0.09 -6.92 -18.16
N LEU A 230 -0.09 -5.62 -18.41
CA LEU A 230 0.93 -4.94 -19.23
C LEU A 230 2.30 -4.85 -18.54
N ARG A 231 2.40 -5.19 -17.26
CA ARG A 231 3.70 -5.38 -16.57
C ARG A 231 4.27 -6.76 -16.81
N LEU A 232 3.42 -7.79 -16.78
CA LEU A 232 3.82 -9.16 -17.11
C LEU A 232 4.11 -9.34 -18.61
N LYS A 233 3.37 -8.62 -19.46
CA LYS A 233 3.49 -8.63 -20.93
C LYS A 233 3.96 -7.28 -21.46
N SER A 234 5.16 -6.87 -21.01
CA SER A 234 5.71 -5.54 -21.30
C SER A 234 5.84 -5.24 -22.80
N GLU A 235 6.06 -6.27 -23.60
CA GLU A 235 6.14 -6.26 -25.06
C GLU A 235 4.85 -5.82 -25.74
N TYR A 236 3.69 -5.95 -25.08
CA TYR A 236 2.41 -5.52 -25.66
C TYR A 236 2.20 -4.00 -25.60
N ARG A 237 2.95 -3.28 -24.75
CA ARG A 237 2.78 -1.83 -24.61
C ARG A 237 3.01 -1.09 -25.92
N SER A 238 4.11 -1.37 -26.62
CA SER A 238 4.46 -0.69 -27.88
C SER A 238 3.43 -0.95 -28.99
N ARG A 239 2.86 -2.16 -29.03
CA ARG A 239 1.81 -2.55 -29.98
C ARG A 239 0.50 -1.82 -29.71
N LEU A 240 0.12 -1.70 -28.43
CA LEU A 240 -1.15 -1.09 -28.02
C LEU A 240 -1.18 0.44 -28.15
N VAL A 241 -0.05 1.13 -28.07
CA VAL A 241 0.02 2.60 -28.22
C VAL A 241 -0.61 3.10 -29.52
N LYS A 242 -0.53 2.31 -30.60
CA LYS A 242 -1.07 2.68 -31.93
C LYS A 242 -2.46 2.11 -32.20
N THR A 243 -3.02 1.38 -31.24
CA THR A 243 -4.24 0.60 -31.41
C THR A 243 -5.45 1.39 -30.92
N ASN A 244 -6.64 1.16 -31.51
CA ASN A 244 -7.91 1.61 -30.94
C ASN A 244 -8.62 0.43 -30.25
N ASP A 245 -9.70 0.69 -29.51
CA ASP A 245 -10.41 -0.33 -28.73
C ASP A 245 -11.13 -1.39 -29.60
N THR A 246 -11.32 -1.11 -30.89
CA THR A 246 -11.91 -2.06 -31.87
C THR A 246 -10.88 -2.90 -32.63
N SER A 247 -9.61 -2.53 -32.58
CA SER A 247 -8.54 -3.16 -33.36
C SER A 247 -7.45 -3.83 -32.52
N ILE A 248 -7.75 -4.16 -31.25
CA ILE A 248 -6.82 -4.87 -30.37
C ILE A 248 -6.45 -6.23 -30.99
N PRO A 249 -5.15 -6.52 -31.21
CA PRO A 249 -4.71 -7.79 -31.77
C PRO A 249 -5.26 -9.00 -31.00
N SER A 250 -5.69 -10.03 -31.73
CA SER A 250 -6.37 -11.19 -31.17
C SER A 250 -5.49 -11.99 -30.20
N ASP A 251 -4.18 -12.04 -30.45
CA ASP A 251 -3.21 -12.68 -29.55
C ASP A 251 -3.15 -11.95 -28.21
N ILE A 252 -3.14 -10.61 -28.20
CA ILE A 252 -3.18 -9.80 -26.98
C ILE A 252 -4.50 -10.01 -26.24
N ILE A 253 -5.63 -10.08 -26.95
CA ILE A 253 -6.94 -10.35 -26.33
C ILE A 253 -6.98 -11.74 -25.69
N SER A 254 -6.43 -12.76 -26.37
CA SER A 254 -6.37 -14.13 -25.86
C SER A 254 -5.51 -14.24 -24.59
N ASP A 255 -4.33 -13.63 -24.60
CA ASP A 255 -3.45 -13.58 -23.43
C ASP A 255 -4.07 -12.77 -22.29
N PHE A 256 -4.77 -11.68 -22.61
CA PHE A 256 -5.49 -10.88 -21.63
C PHE A 256 -6.65 -11.65 -21.00
N ALA A 257 -7.42 -12.38 -21.79
CA ALA A 257 -8.48 -13.26 -21.30
C ALA A 257 -7.93 -14.34 -20.36
N SER A 258 -6.82 -14.98 -20.74
CA SER A 258 -6.13 -15.98 -19.90
C SER A 258 -5.64 -15.38 -18.58
N PHE A 259 -5.12 -14.14 -18.63
CA PHE A 259 -4.73 -13.40 -17.43
C PHE A 259 -5.93 -13.12 -16.51
N VAL A 260 -7.05 -12.64 -17.06
CA VAL A 260 -8.28 -12.39 -16.29
C VAL A 260 -8.83 -13.67 -15.67
N GLU A 261 -8.80 -14.80 -16.39
CA GLU A 261 -9.29 -16.07 -15.85
C GLU A 261 -8.50 -16.50 -14.60
N LYS A 262 -7.18 -16.30 -14.63
CA LYS A 262 -6.28 -16.68 -13.54
C LYS A 262 -6.23 -15.68 -12.39
N HIS A 263 -6.29 -14.38 -12.70
CA HIS A 263 -6.00 -13.30 -11.75
C HIS A 263 -7.15 -12.31 -11.54
N GLY A 264 -8.25 -12.43 -12.28
CA GLY A 264 -9.36 -11.48 -12.23
C GLY A 264 -10.06 -11.39 -10.87
N ASP A 265 -9.93 -12.42 -10.03
CA ASP A 265 -10.44 -12.43 -8.65
C ASP A 265 -9.53 -11.69 -7.65
N GLU A 266 -8.33 -11.29 -8.06
CA GLU A 266 -7.42 -10.48 -7.25
C GLU A 266 -7.78 -8.98 -7.27
N TYR A 267 -8.48 -8.52 -8.31
CA TYR A 267 -8.87 -7.13 -8.49
C TYR A 267 -10.34 -6.95 -8.15
N ARG A 268 -10.67 -6.08 -7.18
CA ARG A 268 -12.06 -5.85 -6.76
C ARG A 268 -12.55 -4.45 -7.07
N GLY A 269 -13.86 -4.36 -7.29
CA GLY A 269 -14.55 -3.08 -7.41
C GLY A 269 -14.80 -2.42 -6.05
N PRO A 270 -15.02 -1.09 -6.02
CA PRO A 270 -15.31 -0.35 -4.79
C PRO A 270 -16.63 -0.77 -4.11
N GLN A 271 -17.56 -1.38 -4.85
CA GLN A 271 -18.86 -1.85 -4.36
C GLN A 271 -18.86 -3.35 -4.01
N GLY A 272 -17.67 -3.94 -3.81
CA GLY A 272 -17.50 -5.39 -3.74
C GLY A 272 -17.34 -6.01 -5.13
N GLY A 273 -17.44 -7.34 -5.22
CA GLY A 273 -17.32 -8.10 -6.47
C GLY A 273 -15.90 -8.17 -7.06
N TYR A 274 -15.66 -9.21 -7.83
CA TYR A 274 -14.38 -9.50 -8.49
C TYR A 274 -14.37 -8.92 -9.90
N TRP A 275 -13.22 -8.48 -10.40
CA TRP A 275 -13.11 -8.01 -11.78
C TRP A 275 -13.57 -9.04 -12.79
N ARG A 276 -13.23 -10.32 -12.54
CA ARG A 276 -13.72 -11.46 -13.31
C ARG A 276 -15.25 -11.53 -13.39
N SER A 277 -15.95 -11.18 -12.32
CA SER A 277 -17.42 -11.16 -12.27
C SER A 277 -18.06 -10.02 -13.07
N TYR A 278 -17.26 -9.06 -13.55
CA TYR A 278 -17.71 -7.95 -14.39
C TYR A 278 -17.45 -8.16 -15.88
N LEU A 279 -16.71 -9.21 -16.23
CA LEU A 279 -16.28 -9.50 -17.59
C LEU A 279 -17.05 -10.68 -18.15
N SER A 280 -17.24 -10.69 -19.47
CA SER A 280 -17.80 -11.84 -20.17
C SER A 280 -16.76 -12.95 -20.28
N THR A 281 -17.24 -14.18 -20.53
CA THR A 281 -16.36 -15.34 -20.76
C THR A 281 -15.38 -15.14 -21.92
N ARG A 282 -15.68 -14.25 -22.88
CA ARG A 282 -14.78 -13.92 -24.01
C ARG A 282 -13.50 -13.19 -23.56
N LEU A 283 -13.53 -12.55 -22.40
CA LEU A 283 -12.35 -11.92 -21.78
C LEU A 283 -11.94 -12.67 -20.51
N GLY A 284 -12.24 -13.97 -20.38
CA GLY A 284 -11.88 -14.78 -19.21
C GLY A 284 -12.73 -14.50 -17.96
N GLY A 285 -13.78 -13.70 -18.10
CA GLY A 285 -14.73 -13.39 -17.04
C GLY A 285 -15.76 -14.50 -16.78
N ALA A 286 -16.67 -14.24 -15.85
CA ALA A 286 -17.71 -15.19 -15.44
C ALA A 286 -19.11 -14.83 -15.95
N GLN A 287 -19.31 -13.63 -16.53
CA GLN A 287 -20.64 -13.24 -17.02
C GLN A 287 -20.97 -13.95 -18.32
N ARG A 288 -22.13 -14.62 -18.33
CA ARG A 288 -22.71 -15.23 -19.54
C ARG A 288 -23.50 -14.22 -20.38
N SER A 289 -24.03 -13.18 -19.74
CA SER A 289 -24.83 -12.13 -20.36
C SER A 289 -24.36 -10.75 -19.89
N GLY A 290 -24.15 -9.82 -20.82
CA GLY A 290 -23.58 -8.49 -20.56
C GLY A 290 -22.15 -8.36 -21.08
N GLY A 291 -21.84 -7.25 -21.75
CA GLY A 291 -20.53 -6.97 -22.35
C GLY A 291 -19.95 -5.61 -21.96
N ALA A 292 -20.58 -4.93 -21.00
CA ALA A 292 -20.22 -3.56 -20.72
C ALA A 292 -18.91 -3.44 -19.92
N GLY A 293 -18.60 -4.42 -19.06
CA GLY A 293 -17.29 -4.53 -18.44
C GLY A 293 -16.18 -4.84 -19.45
N ASP A 294 -16.47 -5.64 -20.50
CA ASP A 294 -15.49 -5.91 -21.57
C ASP A 294 -15.04 -4.64 -22.25
N THR A 295 -16.00 -3.75 -22.55
CA THR A 295 -15.70 -2.45 -23.15
C THR A 295 -14.79 -1.62 -22.26
N VAL A 296 -15.07 -1.55 -20.95
CA VAL A 296 -14.22 -0.80 -20.00
C VAL A 296 -12.82 -1.41 -19.94
N ALA A 297 -12.70 -2.74 -19.82
CA ALA A 297 -11.41 -3.43 -19.75
C ALA A 297 -10.56 -3.25 -21.01
N LYS A 298 -11.14 -3.41 -22.21
CA LYS A 298 -10.44 -3.20 -23.49
C LYS A 298 -9.97 -1.75 -23.64
N LYS A 299 -10.80 -0.79 -23.24
CA LYS A 299 -10.44 0.63 -23.28
C LYS A 299 -9.31 0.96 -22.30
N CYS A 300 -9.35 0.43 -21.07
CA CYS A 300 -8.23 0.55 -20.14
C CYS A 300 -6.95 -0.08 -20.71
N LEU A 301 -7.05 -1.25 -21.36
CA LEU A 301 -5.91 -1.93 -21.99
C LEU A 301 -5.24 -1.08 -23.08
N VAL A 302 -6.03 -0.33 -23.87
CA VAL A 302 -5.51 0.61 -24.89
C VAL A 302 -4.96 1.89 -24.26
N LEU A 303 -5.61 2.43 -23.23
CA LEU A 303 -5.23 3.71 -22.63
C LEU A 303 -3.98 3.64 -21.75
N ILE A 304 -3.77 2.53 -21.04
CA ILE A 304 -2.67 2.42 -20.06
C ILE A 304 -1.28 2.60 -20.69
N PRO A 305 -0.94 2.03 -21.85
CA PRO A 305 0.34 2.31 -22.50
C PRO A 305 0.57 3.79 -22.78
N ALA A 306 -0.46 4.50 -23.26
CA ALA A 306 -0.38 5.94 -23.51
C ALA A 306 -0.20 6.74 -22.21
N TYR A 307 -0.95 6.38 -21.17
CA TYR A 307 -0.82 6.96 -19.83
C TYR A 307 0.58 6.76 -19.23
N VAL A 308 1.11 5.53 -19.28
CA VAL A 308 2.46 5.20 -18.80
C VAL A 308 3.53 5.99 -19.55
N ASN A 309 3.37 6.16 -20.87
CA ASN A 309 4.31 6.93 -21.68
C ASN A 309 4.26 8.43 -21.32
N ALA A 310 3.07 9.00 -21.14
CA ALA A 310 2.89 10.39 -20.75
C ALA A 310 3.54 10.70 -19.38
N ARG A 311 3.48 9.76 -18.43
CA ARG A 311 4.11 9.90 -17.09
C ARG A 311 5.59 9.53 -17.04
N ARG A 312 6.14 8.95 -18.12
CA ARG A 312 7.57 8.66 -18.27
C ARG A 312 8.36 9.73 -19.01
N GLN A 313 7.69 10.65 -19.69
CA GLN A 313 8.40 11.79 -20.27
C GLN A 313 8.79 12.74 -19.13
N PRO A 314 10.07 13.16 -19.03
CA PRO A 314 10.42 14.23 -18.11
C PRO A 314 9.55 15.42 -18.49
N GLN A 315 8.82 15.97 -17.53
CA GLN A 315 8.12 17.24 -17.73
C GLN A 315 9.20 18.33 -17.87
N PHE A 316 9.76 18.46 -19.07
CA PHE A 316 10.57 19.62 -19.43
C PHE A 316 9.59 20.77 -19.67
N GLY A 317 9.31 21.50 -18.59
CA GLY A 317 8.71 22.83 -18.61
C GLY A 317 9.73 23.82 -18.06
#